data_AF-A0A3B9Z7R6-F1
#
_entry.id   AF-A0A3B9Z7R6-F1
#
_cell.length_a   1.000
_cell.length_b   1.000
_cell.length_c   1.000
_cell.angle_alpha   90.00
_cell.angle_beta   90.00
_cell.angle_gamma   90.00
#
_symmetry.space_group_name_H-M   'P 1'
#
loop_
_entity.id
_entity.type
_entity.pdbx_description
1 polymer ?
#
loop_
_entity_poly.entity_id
_entity_poly.type
_entity_poly.pdbx_seq_one_letter_code
_entity_poly.pdbx_strand_id
1 'polypeptide(L)'
;MPNILYNLLDDDGFLYATQYLLTKLKPYIDNVNTTYTISLDTTNKWIVLTGSDGSSSHVSYEDFGEKNVIETVKVNGTALTPDANKAVNVSVPTKTSDITNDSNFVSDANYVHTDNNYTTTEKNKLSGIAAGAQVNTIETVKVNGTALTPDASKAVNIPAAGATTKGVISNTDVNTLIQAALAGFERISFEKVTSYEDLPATGQNGVIYLVPNAGTAPNIYDEYIWYTDSSTTPATSGYEKIGTTAIDLSGYVQHTDIHLLTNQEITDIVDDAYNAVFNPTP
;
A
#
# COMPACT_ATOMS: atom_id res chain seq x y z
N MET A 1 64.29 -35.73 -47.05
CA MET A 1 64.05 -37.13 -46.66
C MET A 1 64.56 -37.30 -45.23
N PRO A 2 63.64 -37.52 -44.27
CA PRO A 2 63.98 -37.74 -42.86
C PRO A 2 64.11 -39.25 -42.60
N ASN A 3 65.15 -39.65 -41.87
CA ASN A 3 65.21 -40.87 -41.07
C ASN A 3 66.45 -40.70 -40.19
N ILE A 4 66.28 -40.14 -38.99
CA ILE A 4 66.17 -40.93 -37.76
C ILE A 4 67.37 -41.89 -37.66
N LEU A 5 68.51 -41.36 -37.19
CA LEU A 5 69.51 -42.20 -36.51
C LEU A 5 69.13 -42.24 -35.03
N TYR A 6 68.01 -42.88 -34.74
CA TYR A 6 67.74 -43.41 -33.41
C TYR A 6 68.08 -44.90 -33.48
N ASN A 7 68.91 -45.31 -32.50
CA ASN A 7 69.08 -46.68 -32.03
C ASN A 7 69.52 -47.71 -33.07
N LEU A 8 70.78 -48.11 -32.98
CA LEU A 8 71.15 -49.52 -32.77
C LEU A 8 72.44 -49.52 -31.94
N LEU A 9 72.24 -49.25 -30.64
CA LEU A 9 73.06 -49.82 -29.58
C LEU A 9 73.11 -51.34 -29.84
N ASP A 10 74.29 -51.93 -29.99
CA ASP A 10 74.48 -53.22 -29.33
C ASP A 10 74.45 -52.96 -27.83
N ASP A 11 74.05 -53.93 -26.99
CA ASP A 11 73.80 -53.70 -25.55
C ASP A 11 75.00 -53.13 -24.77
N ASP A 12 76.18 -53.04 -25.39
CA ASP A 12 77.37 -52.39 -24.85
C ASP A 12 77.77 -51.07 -25.55
N GLY A 13 77.10 -50.65 -26.64
CA GLY A 13 77.29 -49.34 -27.29
C GLY A 13 78.67 -49.09 -27.91
N PHE A 14 79.46 -50.13 -28.18
CA PHE A 14 80.89 -49.98 -28.46
C PHE A 14 81.23 -49.70 -29.91
N LEU A 15 80.45 -50.16 -30.89
CA LEU A 15 80.91 -50.14 -32.28
C LEU A 15 80.89 -48.74 -32.93
N TYR A 16 79.88 -47.91 -32.63
CA TYR A 16 79.78 -46.55 -33.19
C TYR A 16 80.71 -45.53 -32.53
N ALA A 17 81.09 -45.76 -31.27
CA ALA A 17 82.05 -44.91 -30.57
C ALA A 17 83.40 -44.93 -31.30
N THR A 18 83.87 -46.09 -31.73
CA THR A 18 85.17 -46.22 -32.42
C THR A 18 85.19 -45.47 -33.76
N GLN A 19 84.12 -45.55 -34.57
CA GLN A 19 84.06 -44.87 -35.86
C GLN A 19 83.86 -43.35 -35.70
N TYR A 20 83.03 -42.92 -34.76
CA TYR A 20 82.81 -41.50 -34.45
C TYR A 20 84.09 -40.85 -33.89
N LEU A 21 84.76 -41.54 -32.97
CA LEU A 21 85.99 -41.06 -32.35
C LEU A 21 87.16 -41.06 -33.34
N LEU A 22 87.26 -42.06 -34.21
CA LEU A 22 88.23 -42.06 -35.31
C LEU A 22 88.01 -40.86 -36.25
N THR A 23 86.75 -40.52 -36.53
CA THR A 23 86.40 -39.36 -37.38
C THR A 23 86.74 -38.02 -36.70
N LYS A 24 86.59 -37.92 -35.37
CA LYS A 24 86.90 -36.72 -34.58
C LYS A 24 88.39 -36.55 -34.26
N LEU A 25 89.14 -37.65 -34.10
CA LEU A 25 90.57 -37.65 -33.82
C LEU A 25 91.44 -37.59 -35.08
N LYS A 26 90.94 -38.05 -36.24
CA LYS A 26 91.67 -38.03 -37.51
C LYS A 26 92.27 -36.67 -37.91
N PRO A 27 91.58 -35.52 -37.75
CA PRO A 27 92.17 -34.21 -38.02
C PRO A 27 93.34 -33.84 -37.11
N TYR A 28 93.39 -34.40 -35.89
CA TYR A 28 94.46 -34.18 -34.92
C TYR A 28 95.64 -35.15 -35.10
N ILE A 29 95.39 -36.31 -35.73
CA ILE A 29 96.40 -37.36 -35.99
C ILE A 29 97.11 -37.13 -37.33
N ASP A 30 96.44 -36.59 -38.35
CA ASP A 30 97.00 -36.39 -39.70
C ASP A 30 98.09 -35.28 -39.79
N ASN A 31 98.46 -34.63 -38.67
CA ASN A 31 99.48 -33.56 -38.62
C ASN A 31 100.88 -34.05 -38.19
N VAL A 32 101.06 -35.35 -37.96
CA VAL A 32 102.35 -35.93 -37.55
C VAL A 32 102.63 -37.11 -38.48
N ASN A 33 103.71 -37.03 -39.27
CA ASN A 33 104.06 -37.97 -40.34
C ASN A 33 104.62 -39.31 -39.81
N THR A 34 103.92 -39.91 -38.85
CA THR A 34 104.28 -41.14 -38.13
C THR A 34 103.06 -42.05 -38.04
N THR A 35 103.24 -43.33 -38.39
CA THR A 35 102.16 -44.32 -38.40
C THR A 35 101.78 -44.69 -36.96
N TYR A 36 100.64 -44.22 -36.49
CA TYR A 36 100.06 -44.67 -35.22
C TYR A 36 99.07 -45.81 -35.48
N THR A 37 99.11 -46.85 -34.64
CA THR A 37 98.02 -47.83 -34.57
C THR A 37 97.10 -47.44 -33.41
N ILE A 38 95.80 -47.49 -33.67
CA ILE A 38 94.77 -47.17 -32.69
C ILE A 38 94.14 -48.48 -32.26
N SER A 39 94.22 -48.78 -30.98
CA SER A 39 93.59 -49.96 -30.38
C SER A 39 92.72 -49.53 -29.22
N LEU A 40 91.67 -50.31 -28.93
CA LEU A 40 90.89 -50.13 -27.73
C LEU A 40 91.37 -51.12 -26.68
N ASP A 41 91.72 -50.60 -25.52
CA ASP A 41 91.79 -51.38 -24.32
C ASP A 41 90.41 -51.35 -23.66
N THR A 42 89.59 -52.34 -23.97
CA THR A 42 88.24 -52.47 -23.41
C THR A 42 88.26 -52.84 -21.93
N THR A 43 89.37 -53.39 -21.42
CA THR A 43 89.50 -53.78 -20.01
C THR A 43 89.72 -52.55 -19.15
N ASN A 44 90.65 -51.69 -19.56
CA ASN A 44 91.00 -50.46 -18.82
C ASN A 44 90.24 -49.22 -19.29
N LYS A 45 89.36 -49.40 -20.27
CA LYS A 45 88.50 -48.36 -20.83
C LYS A 45 89.25 -47.21 -21.52
N TRP A 46 90.34 -47.54 -22.21
CA TRP A 46 91.19 -46.57 -22.89
C TRP A 46 91.16 -46.73 -24.40
N ILE A 47 91.28 -45.62 -25.10
CA ILE A 47 91.81 -45.59 -26.46
C ILE A 47 93.33 -45.51 -26.33
N VAL A 48 94.01 -46.45 -26.97
CA VAL A 48 95.46 -46.55 -26.99
C VAL A 48 95.96 -46.09 -28.35
N LEU A 49 96.79 -45.05 -28.35
CA LEU A 49 97.52 -44.60 -29.52
C LEU A 49 98.96 -45.12 -29.38
N THR A 50 99.37 -46.03 -30.25
CA THR A 50 100.72 -46.61 -30.22
C THR A 50 101.53 -46.12 -31.42
N GLY A 51 102.63 -45.43 -31.14
CA GLY A 51 103.59 -44.97 -32.13
C GLY A 51 104.42 -46.12 -32.70
N SER A 52 105.03 -45.89 -33.85
CA SER A 52 105.91 -46.87 -34.51
C SER A 52 107.16 -47.23 -33.70
N ASP A 53 107.52 -46.41 -32.71
CA ASP A 53 108.59 -46.63 -31.74
C ASP A 53 108.16 -47.47 -30.52
N GLY A 54 106.88 -47.89 -30.48
CA GLY A 54 106.29 -48.66 -29.38
C GLY A 54 105.79 -47.80 -28.22
N SER A 55 105.93 -46.48 -28.27
CA SER A 55 105.40 -45.57 -27.26
C SER A 55 103.87 -45.53 -27.31
N SER A 56 103.21 -45.70 -26.17
CA SER A 56 101.74 -45.65 -26.09
C SER A 56 101.24 -44.46 -25.26
N SER A 57 100.23 -43.76 -25.78
CA SER A 57 99.44 -42.78 -25.02
C SER A 57 98.03 -43.32 -24.83
N HIS A 58 97.49 -43.13 -23.63
CA HIS A 58 96.16 -43.62 -23.25
C HIS A 58 95.23 -42.45 -23.01
N VAL A 59 94.04 -42.50 -23.61
CA VAL A 59 92.97 -41.54 -23.35
C VAL A 59 91.73 -42.32 -22.91
N SER A 60 91.14 -41.96 -21.79
CA SER A 60 89.90 -42.59 -21.33
C SER A 60 88.75 -42.27 -22.29
N TYR A 61 87.99 -43.27 -22.76
CA TYR A 61 86.79 -42.95 -23.54
C TYR A 61 85.62 -42.46 -22.67
N GLU A 62 85.71 -42.58 -21.34
CA GLU A 62 84.73 -41.96 -20.43
C GLU A 62 84.74 -40.43 -20.51
N ASP A 63 85.83 -39.83 -21.01
CA ASP A 63 85.96 -38.38 -21.18
C ASP A 63 85.19 -37.84 -22.40
N PHE A 64 84.69 -38.72 -23.29
CA PHE A 64 84.01 -38.33 -24.54
C PHE A 64 82.51 -38.67 -24.60
N GLY A 65 81.97 -39.31 -23.57
CA GLY A 65 80.53 -39.52 -23.48
C GLY A 65 79.84 -38.26 -22.99
N GLU A 66 79.25 -37.45 -23.88
CA GLU A 66 78.20 -36.53 -23.43
C GLU A 66 77.04 -37.37 -22.89
N LYS A 67 76.98 -37.50 -21.57
CA LYS A 67 75.85 -38.11 -20.87
C LYS A 67 74.58 -37.37 -21.32
N ASN A 68 73.49 -38.09 -21.58
CA ASN A 68 72.15 -37.50 -21.63
C ASN A 68 71.80 -36.96 -20.23
N VAL A 69 72.38 -35.81 -19.86
CA VAL A 69 72.24 -35.20 -18.54
C VAL A 69 70.98 -34.35 -18.55
N ILE A 70 69.97 -34.78 -17.80
CA ILE A 70 68.97 -33.84 -17.31
C ILE A 70 69.66 -32.98 -16.25
N GLU A 71 69.90 -31.71 -16.53
CA GLU A 71 70.63 -30.81 -15.62
C GLU A 71 69.81 -30.47 -14.36
N THR A 72 68.49 -30.32 -14.50
CA THR A 72 67.58 -30.07 -13.37
C THR A 72 66.14 -30.42 -13.72
N VAL A 73 65.37 -30.82 -12.72
CA VAL A 73 63.91 -30.92 -12.79
C VAL A 73 63.34 -29.90 -11.82
N LYS A 74 62.33 -29.12 -12.23
CA LYS A 74 61.72 -28.08 -11.39
C LYS A 74 60.21 -28.29 -11.25
N VAL A 75 59.66 -27.95 -10.07
CA VAL A 75 58.22 -27.88 -9.80
C VAL A 75 57.92 -26.49 -9.25
N ASN A 76 56.97 -25.77 -9.87
CA ASN A 76 56.65 -24.36 -9.56
C ASN A 76 57.89 -23.45 -9.44
N GLY A 77 58.87 -23.63 -10.33
CA GLY A 77 60.10 -22.84 -10.34
C GLY A 77 61.18 -23.28 -9.36
N THR A 78 60.89 -24.19 -8.42
CA THR A 78 61.85 -24.75 -7.47
C THR A 78 62.49 -26.02 -8.00
N ALA A 79 63.83 -26.12 -7.95
CA ALA A 79 64.56 -27.31 -8.38
C ALA A 79 64.37 -28.48 -7.41
N LEU A 80 64.16 -29.67 -7.96
CA LEU A 80 64.10 -30.93 -7.24
C LEU A 80 65.49 -31.57 -7.20
N THR A 81 65.78 -32.26 -6.10
CA THR A 81 67.01 -33.01 -5.91
C THR A 81 66.75 -34.49 -6.17
N PRO A 82 67.50 -35.16 -7.06
CA PRO A 82 67.41 -36.61 -7.22
C PRO A 82 67.80 -37.34 -5.94
N ASP A 83 67.17 -38.48 -5.68
CA ASP A 83 67.54 -39.36 -4.57
C ASP A 83 68.80 -40.20 -4.86
N ALA A 84 69.18 -41.06 -3.92
CA ALA A 84 70.34 -41.95 -4.05
C ALA A 84 70.26 -42.91 -5.25
N ASN A 85 69.05 -43.15 -5.77
CA ASN A 85 68.79 -44.01 -6.93
C ASN A 85 68.65 -43.19 -8.23
N LYS A 86 68.91 -41.88 -8.18
CA LYS A 86 68.74 -40.92 -9.29
C LYS A 86 67.29 -40.75 -9.75
N ALA A 87 66.32 -41.04 -8.89
CA ALA A 87 64.91 -40.75 -9.15
C ALA A 87 64.54 -39.36 -8.65
N VAL A 88 63.58 -38.71 -9.32
CA VAL A 88 62.94 -37.48 -8.85
C VAL A 88 61.49 -37.78 -8.54
N ASN A 89 61.02 -37.34 -7.37
CA ASN A 89 59.62 -37.49 -6.99
C ASN A 89 58.88 -36.17 -7.22
N VAL A 90 57.82 -36.20 -8.04
CA VAL A 90 56.96 -35.06 -8.31
C VAL A 90 55.63 -35.30 -7.63
N SER A 91 55.35 -34.51 -6.59
CA SER A 91 54.05 -34.58 -5.91
C SER A 91 52.99 -33.86 -6.73
N VAL A 92 51.96 -34.60 -7.15
CA VAL A 92 50.77 -34.05 -7.79
C VAL A 92 49.62 -34.11 -6.78
N PRO A 93 48.95 -32.98 -6.46
CA PRO A 93 47.76 -32.98 -5.61
C PRO A 93 46.73 -34.01 -6.09
N THR A 94 46.22 -34.85 -5.18
CA THR A 94 45.21 -35.88 -5.53
C THR A 94 43.85 -35.60 -4.91
N LYS A 95 43.78 -34.67 -3.95
CA LYS A 95 42.54 -34.19 -3.34
C LYS A 95 42.44 -32.68 -3.46
N THR A 96 41.21 -32.18 -3.43
CA THR A 96 40.92 -30.74 -3.39
C THR A 96 41.40 -30.08 -2.10
N SER A 97 41.67 -30.84 -1.03
CA SER A 97 42.33 -30.34 0.18
C SER A 97 43.81 -30.04 0.00
N ASP A 98 44.44 -30.60 -1.04
CA ASP A 98 45.87 -30.51 -1.29
C ASP A 98 46.23 -29.29 -2.18
N ILE A 99 45.22 -28.54 -2.62
CA ILE A 99 45.36 -27.31 -3.40
C ILE A 99 45.06 -26.09 -2.53
N THR A 100 45.97 -25.13 -2.50
CA THR A 100 45.72 -23.82 -1.87
C THR A 100 45.01 -22.94 -2.88
N ASN A 101 43.79 -22.50 -2.56
CA ASN A 101 43.01 -21.60 -3.41
C ASN A 101 43.66 -20.21 -3.48
N ASP A 102 44.02 -19.76 -4.68
CA ASP A 102 44.81 -18.55 -4.94
C ASP A 102 43.97 -17.31 -5.31
N SER A 103 42.64 -17.43 -5.36
CA SER A 103 41.79 -16.40 -5.99
C SER A 103 40.41 -16.19 -5.35
N ASN A 104 40.28 -16.43 -4.03
CA ASN A 104 39.06 -16.15 -3.25
C ASN A 104 37.79 -16.92 -3.72
N PHE A 105 37.92 -17.98 -4.50
CA PHE A 105 36.78 -18.87 -4.81
C PHE A 105 36.38 -19.64 -3.55
N VAL A 106 35.14 -19.55 -3.11
CA VAL A 106 34.76 -20.31 -1.92
C VAL A 106 34.62 -21.80 -2.27
N SER A 107 35.51 -22.64 -1.75
CA SER A 107 35.46 -24.10 -1.87
C SER A 107 34.90 -24.76 -0.61
N ASP A 108 33.81 -24.21 -0.07
CA ASP A 108 33.11 -24.81 1.05
C ASP A 108 31.79 -25.40 0.52
N ALA A 109 31.60 -26.72 0.68
CA ALA A 109 30.38 -27.41 0.27
C ALA A 109 29.15 -26.95 1.05
N ASN A 110 29.36 -26.31 2.20
CA ASN A 110 28.34 -25.66 3.01
C ASN A 110 28.35 -24.13 2.84
N TYR A 111 29.06 -23.61 1.83
CA TYR A 111 29.05 -22.19 1.57
C TYR A 111 27.64 -21.73 1.19
N VAL A 112 26.99 -21.09 2.15
CA VAL A 112 25.76 -20.35 1.91
C VAL A 112 26.20 -18.97 1.44
N HIS A 113 25.86 -18.59 0.21
CA HIS A 113 25.96 -17.21 -0.23
C HIS A 113 25.14 -16.34 0.74
N THR A 114 25.79 -15.66 1.70
CA THR A 114 25.13 -14.76 2.66
C THR A 114 24.96 -13.36 2.10
N ASP A 115 25.22 -13.17 0.81
CA ASP A 115 24.78 -12.02 0.05
C ASP A 115 23.25 -12.05 0.04
N ASN A 116 22.71 -11.63 1.18
CA ASN A 116 21.49 -10.86 1.19
C ASN A 116 21.71 -9.78 0.16
N ASN A 117 21.10 -9.93 -1.02
CA ASN A 117 20.92 -8.83 -1.97
C ASN A 117 20.16 -7.64 -1.35
N TYR A 118 19.78 -7.73 -0.08
CA TYR A 118 19.25 -6.69 0.76
C TYR A 118 20.33 -6.16 1.72
N THR A 119 20.61 -4.87 1.65
CA THR A 119 21.28 -4.13 2.70
C THR A 119 20.60 -4.35 4.05
N THR A 120 21.31 -4.12 5.15
CA THR A 120 20.72 -4.14 6.51
C THR A 120 19.48 -3.24 6.59
N THR A 121 19.49 -2.10 5.89
CA THR A 121 18.35 -1.20 5.76
C THR A 121 17.14 -1.88 5.09
N GLU A 122 17.35 -2.61 4.00
CA GLU A 122 16.27 -3.31 3.29
C GLU A 122 15.74 -4.52 4.06
N LYS A 123 16.62 -5.26 4.75
CA LYS A 123 16.19 -6.31 5.68
C LYS A 123 15.34 -5.77 6.82
N ASN A 124 15.72 -4.64 7.39
CA ASN A 124 14.94 -4.00 8.44
C ASN A 124 13.56 -3.58 7.92
N LYS A 125 13.49 -3.02 6.70
CA LYS A 125 12.22 -2.68 6.04
C LYS A 125 11.36 -3.93 5.80
N LEU A 126 11.94 -5.02 5.30
CA LEU A 126 11.22 -6.27 5.00
C LEU A 126 10.77 -7.02 6.26
N SER A 127 11.60 -7.01 7.31
CA SER A 127 11.27 -7.61 8.61
C SER A 127 10.06 -6.93 9.27
N GLY A 128 9.80 -5.66 8.95
CA GLY A 128 8.61 -4.93 9.37
C GLY A 128 7.32 -5.35 8.64
N ILE A 129 7.42 -6.16 7.58
CA ILE A 129 6.31 -6.70 6.78
C ILE A 129 6.06 -8.17 7.16
N ALA A 130 5.95 -8.46 8.46
CA ALA A 130 5.71 -9.82 8.94
C ALA A 130 4.32 -10.34 8.49
N ALA A 131 4.16 -11.68 8.45
CA ALA A 131 2.88 -12.35 8.23
C ALA A 131 1.83 -11.83 9.23
N GLY A 132 0.89 -11.03 8.72
CA GLY A 132 0.03 -10.17 9.53
C GLY A 132 -0.02 -8.71 9.06
N ALA A 133 0.81 -8.32 8.09
CA ALA A 133 0.61 -7.12 7.28
C ALA A 133 -0.75 -7.23 6.58
N GLN A 134 -1.79 -6.68 7.21
CA GLN A 134 -3.11 -6.56 6.61
C GLN A 134 -2.95 -5.62 5.40
N VAL A 135 -3.17 -6.14 4.19
CA VAL A 135 -3.40 -5.33 2.99
C VAL A 135 -4.48 -4.32 3.38
N ASN A 136 -4.11 -3.03 3.47
CA ASN A 136 -4.98 -1.92 3.90
C ASN A 136 -6.43 -2.16 3.43
N THR A 137 -7.31 -2.63 4.31
CA THR A 137 -8.66 -3.08 3.92
C THR A 137 -9.62 -1.90 3.68
N ILE A 138 -9.06 -0.69 3.56
CA ILE A 138 -9.76 0.53 3.17
C ILE A 138 -8.92 1.19 2.08
N GLU A 139 -9.25 0.94 0.81
CA GLU A 139 -8.61 1.59 -0.34
C GLU A 139 -9.03 3.06 -0.47
N THR A 140 -10.27 3.37 -0.07
CA THR A 140 -10.81 4.72 -0.06
C THR A 140 -11.98 4.81 0.91
N VAL A 141 -12.07 5.92 1.64
CA VAL A 141 -13.28 6.31 2.37
C VAL A 141 -14.05 7.26 1.47
N LYS A 142 -15.32 6.98 1.20
CA LYS A 142 -16.19 7.87 0.41
C LYS A 142 -17.30 8.45 1.28
N VAL A 143 -17.64 9.71 1.06
CA VAL A 143 -18.85 10.36 1.59
C VAL A 143 -19.66 10.84 0.39
N ASN A 144 -20.94 10.43 0.32
CA ASN A 144 -21.83 10.75 -0.81
C ASN A 144 -21.24 10.43 -2.20
N GLY A 145 -20.52 9.31 -2.31
CA GLY A 145 -19.89 8.87 -3.56
C GLY A 145 -18.56 9.54 -3.90
N THR A 146 -18.18 10.61 -3.19
CA THR A 146 -16.89 11.31 -3.37
C THR A 146 -15.84 10.71 -2.45
N ALA A 147 -14.66 10.38 -3.01
CA ALA A 147 -13.52 9.89 -2.24
C ALA A 147 -12.92 11.00 -1.37
N LEU A 148 -12.67 10.67 -0.10
CA LEU A 148 -11.95 11.52 0.83
C LEU A 148 -10.45 11.25 0.72
N THR A 149 -9.67 12.33 0.82
CA THR A 149 -8.21 12.29 0.84
C THR A 149 -7.71 12.58 2.25
N PRO A 150 -6.76 11.81 2.80
CA PRO A 150 -6.10 12.15 4.05
C PRO A 150 -5.38 13.50 3.95
N ASP A 151 -5.36 14.26 5.04
CA ASP A 151 -4.60 15.49 5.16
C ASP A 151 -3.09 15.22 5.39
N ALA A 152 -2.31 16.29 5.54
CA ALA A 152 -0.87 16.20 5.80
C ALA A 152 -0.52 15.47 7.12
N SER A 153 -1.45 15.40 8.07
CA SER A 153 -1.33 14.66 9.34
C SER A 153 -1.82 13.21 9.21
N LYS A 154 -2.21 12.78 8.00
CA LYS A 154 -2.82 11.48 7.71
C LYS A 154 -4.19 11.27 8.36
N ALA A 155 -4.86 12.35 8.75
CA ALA A 155 -6.24 12.29 9.21
C ALA A 155 -7.19 12.39 8.02
N VAL A 156 -8.27 11.61 8.04
CA VAL A 156 -9.40 11.80 7.11
C VAL A 156 -10.49 12.52 7.88
N ASN A 157 -10.77 13.76 7.48
CA ASN A 157 -11.95 14.44 7.98
C ASN A 157 -13.17 13.81 7.31
N ILE A 158 -14.05 13.20 8.09
CA ILE A 158 -15.36 12.76 7.61
C ILE A 158 -16.30 13.91 7.94
N PRO A 159 -16.53 14.86 7.01
CA PRO A 159 -17.48 15.91 7.27
C PRO A 159 -18.82 15.25 7.58
N ALA A 160 -19.37 15.54 8.74
CA ALA A 160 -20.80 15.43 8.96
C ALA A 160 -21.45 16.44 8.01
N ALA A 161 -21.64 16.05 6.75
CA ALA A 161 -22.29 16.90 5.78
C ALA A 161 -23.70 17.16 6.29
N GLY A 162 -24.10 18.43 6.36
CA GLY A 162 -25.51 18.78 6.36
C GLY A 162 -26.19 18.00 5.22
N ALA A 163 -27.17 17.17 5.58
CA ALA A 163 -27.87 16.19 4.74
C ALA A 163 -26.93 15.17 4.05
N THR A 164 -26.93 13.88 4.37
CA THR A 164 -27.91 12.91 3.83
C THR A 164 -27.84 11.54 4.54
N THR A 165 -27.17 11.43 5.69
CA THR A 165 -27.22 10.19 6.48
C THR A 165 -28.59 10.09 7.16
N LYS A 166 -29.41 9.09 6.82
CA LYS A 166 -30.63 8.74 7.58
C LYS A 166 -30.24 8.60 9.07
N GLY A 167 -30.46 9.63 9.87
CA GLY A 167 -30.26 9.58 11.33
C GLY A 167 -29.55 10.78 11.99
N VAL A 168 -28.92 11.71 11.26
CA VAL A 168 -28.31 12.91 11.88
C VAL A 168 -28.68 14.16 11.08
N ILE A 169 -29.89 14.67 11.31
CA ILE A 169 -30.25 16.03 10.92
C ILE A 169 -29.95 16.90 12.16
N SER A 170 -29.19 17.99 11.99
CA SER A 170 -28.97 18.91 13.11
C SER A 170 -30.29 19.55 13.54
N ASN A 171 -30.46 19.89 14.82
CA ASN A 171 -31.66 20.62 15.27
C ASN A 171 -31.88 21.90 14.45
N THR A 172 -30.80 22.53 13.96
CA THR A 172 -30.85 23.71 13.09
C THR A 172 -31.51 23.41 11.75
N ASP A 173 -31.15 22.29 11.10
CA ASP A 173 -31.73 21.91 9.82
C ASP A 173 -33.19 21.49 9.97
N VAL A 174 -33.53 20.76 11.05
CA VAL A 174 -34.92 20.43 11.40
C VAL A 174 -35.74 21.71 11.59
N ASN A 175 -35.23 22.65 12.38
CA ASN A 175 -35.91 23.94 12.62
C ASN A 175 -36.03 24.78 11.34
N THR A 176 -35.04 24.74 10.45
CA THR A 176 -35.09 25.45 9.16
C THR A 176 -36.16 24.87 8.26
N LEU A 177 -36.24 23.54 8.15
CA LEU A 177 -37.26 22.86 7.34
C LEU A 177 -38.67 23.07 7.90
N ILE A 178 -38.84 23.00 9.23
CA ILE A 178 -40.11 23.27 9.89
C ILE A 178 -40.53 24.71 9.67
N GLN A 179 -39.64 25.69 9.85
CA GLN A 179 -39.95 27.10 9.60
C GLN A 179 -40.30 27.36 8.13
N ALA A 180 -39.59 26.74 7.18
CA ALA A 180 -39.91 26.85 5.76
C ALA A 180 -41.30 26.26 5.45
N ALA A 181 -41.66 25.13 6.06
CA ALA A 181 -42.98 24.52 5.91
C ALA A 181 -44.08 25.39 6.54
N LEU A 182 -43.80 26.07 7.66
CA LEU A 182 -44.75 26.95 8.35
C LEU A 182 -44.88 28.33 7.70
N ALA A 183 -43.88 28.81 6.97
CA ALA A 183 -43.88 30.14 6.34
C ALA A 183 -45.01 30.35 5.32
N GLY A 184 -45.56 29.26 4.74
CA GLY A 184 -46.71 29.31 3.84
C GLY A 184 -48.07 29.32 4.55
N PHE A 185 -48.11 29.15 5.87
CA PHE A 185 -49.35 29.19 6.64
C PHE A 185 -49.48 30.56 7.31
N GLU A 186 -50.45 31.35 6.86
CA GLU A 186 -50.88 32.53 7.60
C GLU A 186 -51.66 32.07 8.84
N ARG A 187 -51.16 32.41 10.03
CA ARG A 187 -51.86 32.11 11.29
C ARG A 187 -53.15 32.91 11.36
N ILE A 188 -54.23 32.29 11.79
CA ILE A 188 -55.45 33.03 12.13
C ILE A 188 -55.26 33.75 13.47
N SER A 189 -55.50 35.06 13.48
CA SER A 189 -55.53 35.88 14.70
C SER A 189 -56.79 36.75 14.72
N PHE A 190 -57.13 37.26 15.91
CA PHE A 190 -58.26 38.16 16.10
C PHE A 190 -57.74 39.51 16.59
N GLU A 191 -58.23 40.58 16.00
CA GLU A 191 -57.88 41.95 16.39
C GLU A 191 -59.17 42.75 16.59
N LYS A 192 -59.38 43.28 17.79
CA LYS A 192 -60.52 44.14 18.08
C LYS A 192 -60.17 45.59 17.75
N VAL A 193 -61.00 46.24 16.94
CA VAL A 193 -60.92 47.68 16.67
C VAL A 193 -62.03 48.43 17.42
N THR A 194 -61.93 49.75 17.50
CA THR A 194 -62.89 50.59 18.24
C THR A 194 -64.10 51.00 17.39
N SER A 195 -63.98 51.02 16.06
CA SER A 195 -65.04 51.29 15.10
C SER A 195 -64.61 50.82 13.70
N TYR A 196 -65.51 50.88 12.71
CA TYR A 196 -65.19 50.51 11.33
C TYR A 196 -64.10 51.42 10.73
N GLU A 197 -64.10 52.69 11.09
CA GLU A 197 -63.11 53.68 10.60
C GLU A 197 -61.71 53.45 11.18
N ASP A 198 -61.60 52.65 12.26
CA ASP A 198 -60.32 52.30 12.88
C ASP A 198 -59.68 51.05 12.27
N LEU A 199 -60.31 50.46 11.25
CA LEU A 199 -59.68 49.41 10.45
C LEU A 199 -58.44 49.96 9.73
N PRO A 200 -57.32 49.21 9.68
CA PRO A 200 -56.16 49.61 8.88
C PRO A 200 -56.52 49.88 7.42
N ALA A 201 -55.86 50.84 6.77
CA ALA A 201 -56.10 51.14 5.35
C ALA A 201 -55.90 49.92 4.43
N THR A 202 -54.99 49.03 4.81
CA THR A 202 -54.79 47.69 4.23
C THR A 202 -54.77 46.70 5.38
N GLY A 203 -55.71 45.76 5.39
CA GLY A 203 -55.73 44.72 6.43
C GLY A 203 -54.67 43.64 6.18
N GLN A 204 -54.36 42.90 7.23
CA GLN A 204 -53.44 41.78 7.17
C GLN A 204 -54.19 40.49 6.84
N ASN A 205 -53.66 39.67 5.93
CA ASN A 205 -54.23 38.36 5.68
C ASN A 205 -54.17 37.48 6.94
N GLY A 206 -55.18 36.64 7.13
CA GLY A 206 -55.30 35.77 8.32
C GLY A 206 -55.75 36.50 9.60
N VAL A 207 -55.95 37.82 9.58
CA VAL A 207 -56.51 38.55 10.72
C VAL A 207 -58.01 38.72 10.56
N ILE A 208 -58.76 38.27 11.56
CA ILE A 208 -60.19 38.58 11.71
C ILE A 208 -60.33 39.81 12.59
N TYR A 209 -60.82 40.90 12.01
CA TYR A 209 -61.07 42.15 12.70
C TYR A 209 -62.46 42.15 13.33
N LEU A 210 -62.53 42.40 14.63
CA LEU A 210 -63.77 42.51 15.39
C LEU A 210 -64.14 43.98 15.53
N VAL A 211 -65.16 44.40 14.78
CA VAL A 211 -65.65 45.80 14.72
C VAL A 211 -66.94 45.93 15.54
N PRO A 212 -67.01 46.79 16.57
CA PRO A 212 -68.25 46.98 17.32
C PRO A 212 -69.40 47.40 16.40
N ASN A 213 -70.54 46.72 16.50
CA ASN A 213 -71.76 47.13 15.82
C ASN A 213 -72.72 47.86 16.79
N ALA A 214 -73.80 48.45 16.26
CA ALA A 214 -74.71 49.32 17.01
C ALA A 214 -75.57 48.60 18.08
N GLY A 215 -75.27 47.33 18.39
CA GLY A 215 -75.91 46.61 19.47
C GLY A 215 -75.60 47.21 20.85
N THR A 216 -76.31 46.74 21.87
CA THR A 216 -76.08 47.12 23.28
C THR A 216 -75.73 45.91 24.16
N ALA A 217 -75.68 44.71 23.58
CA ALA A 217 -75.38 43.46 24.27
C ALA A 217 -73.85 43.23 24.40
N PRO A 218 -73.39 42.32 25.29
CA PRO A 218 -72.02 41.83 25.27
C PRO A 218 -71.72 41.10 23.95
N ASN A 219 -70.48 41.15 23.46
CA ASN A 219 -70.01 40.43 22.26
C ASN A 219 -70.77 40.78 20.97
N ILE A 220 -70.85 42.07 20.66
CA ILE A 220 -71.53 42.63 19.49
C ILE A 220 -70.53 43.16 18.45
N TYR A 221 -69.79 42.25 17.86
CA TYR A 221 -68.80 42.58 16.83
C TYR A 221 -69.20 41.99 15.50
N ASP A 222 -69.16 42.83 14.47
CA ASP A 222 -69.09 42.35 13.11
C ASP A 222 -67.66 41.88 12.83
N GLU A 223 -67.56 40.74 12.15
CA GLU A 223 -66.30 40.09 11.84
C GLU A 223 -65.92 40.44 10.40
N TYR A 224 -64.74 41.03 10.23
CA TYR A 224 -64.22 41.40 8.92
C TYR A 224 -62.89 40.69 8.65
N ILE A 225 -62.66 40.32 7.39
CA ILE A 225 -61.36 39.84 6.91
C ILE A 225 -60.90 40.73 5.77
N TRP A 226 -59.59 40.97 5.68
CA TRP A 226 -59.02 41.55 4.48
C TRP A 226 -58.86 40.47 3.41
N TYR A 227 -59.49 40.68 2.27
CA TYR A 227 -59.48 39.75 1.15
C TYR A 227 -58.96 40.44 -0.11
N THR A 228 -58.14 39.72 -0.88
CA THR A 228 -57.71 40.15 -2.21
C THR A 228 -58.25 39.18 -3.24
N ASP A 229 -59.19 39.64 -4.05
CA ASP A 229 -59.71 38.91 -5.20
C ASP A 229 -58.70 38.97 -6.34
N SER A 230 -57.92 37.89 -6.46
CA SER A 230 -56.91 37.72 -7.50
C SER A 230 -57.50 37.28 -8.84
N SER A 231 -58.81 37.05 -8.94
CA SER A 231 -59.49 36.70 -10.21
C SER A 231 -59.73 37.92 -11.10
N THR A 232 -59.62 39.13 -10.54
CA THR A 232 -59.76 40.40 -11.26
C THR A 232 -58.40 40.98 -11.69
N THR A 233 -58.38 41.79 -12.76
CA THR A 233 -57.15 42.48 -13.22
C THR A 233 -57.45 43.97 -13.42
N PRO A 234 -56.90 44.88 -12.60
CA PRO A 234 -56.02 44.60 -11.44
C PRO A 234 -56.78 43.87 -10.32
N ALA A 235 -56.04 43.15 -9.47
CA ALA A 235 -56.62 42.50 -8.30
C ALA A 235 -57.29 43.53 -7.39
N THR A 236 -58.44 43.16 -6.83
CA THR A 236 -59.24 44.05 -5.97
C THR A 236 -59.09 43.59 -4.52
N SER A 237 -58.74 44.50 -3.63
CA SER A 237 -58.62 44.21 -2.19
C SER A 237 -59.58 45.05 -1.38
N GLY A 238 -60.11 44.48 -0.29
CA GLY A 238 -60.99 45.17 0.63
C GLY A 238 -61.37 44.33 1.84
N TYR A 239 -62.10 44.94 2.77
CA TYR A 239 -62.68 44.25 3.90
C TYR A 239 -63.99 43.56 3.50
N GLU A 240 -64.08 42.26 3.76
CA GLU A 240 -65.30 41.47 3.62
C GLU A 240 -65.86 41.17 5.01
N LYS A 241 -67.15 41.46 5.22
CA LYS A 241 -67.86 41.08 6.45
C LYS A 241 -68.19 39.59 6.37
N ILE A 242 -67.58 38.78 7.21
CA ILE A 242 -67.72 37.31 7.21
C ILE A 242 -68.66 36.80 8.31
N GLY A 243 -69.01 37.64 9.27
CA GLY A 243 -69.83 37.21 10.39
C GLY A 243 -70.27 38.33 11.32
N THR A 244 -71.00 37.94 12.35
CA THR A 244 -71.34 38.79 13.49
C THR A 244 -71.40 37.91 14.73
N THR A 245 -70.87 38.41 15.84
CA THR A 245 -70.95 37.77 17.15
C THR A 245 -72.25 38.08 17.88
N ALA A 246 -73.12 38.92 17.28
CA ALA A 246 -74.43 39.25 17.82
C ALA A 246 -75.29 37.99 17.98
N ILE A 247 -75.75 37.76 19.21
CA ILE A 247 -76.67 36.67 19.55
C ILE A 247 -78.08 37.25 19.63
N ASP A 248 -79.00 36.75 18.79
CA ASP A 248 -80.42 37.07 18.90
C ASP A 248 -81.07 36.20 19.99
N LEU A 249 -81.47 36.84 21.09
CA LEU A 249 -82.18 36.21 22.20
C LEU A 249 -83.67 36.55 22.24
N SER A 250 -84.20 37.27 21.23
CA SER A 250 -85.59 37.76 21.23
C SER A 250 -86.63 36.64 21.26
N GLY A 251 -86.27 35.44 20.79
CA GLY A 251 -87.12 34.25 20.83
C GLY A 251 -87.02 33.40 22.10
N TYR A 252 -86.17 33.77 23.06
CA TYR A 252 -85.99 33.04 24.32
C TYR A 252 -86.70 33.74 25.47
N VAL A 253 -87.14 32.96 26.46
CA VAL A 253 -87.77 33.45 27.70
C VAL A 253 -86.77 34.36 28.44
N GLN A 254 -87.15 35.62 28.63
CA GLN A 254 -86.36 36.58 29.40
C GLN A 254 -86.63 36.41 30.89
N HIS A 255 -85.72 36.91 31.73
CA HIS A 255 -85.93 36.87 33.19
C HIS A 255 -87.24 37.55 33.62
N THR A 256 -87.65 38.60 32.90
CA THR A 256 -88.92 39.30 33.12
C THR A 256 -90.14 38.50 32.72
N ASP A 257 -89.99 37.52 31.82
CA ASP A 257 -91.07 36.64 31.36
C ASP A 257 -91.33 35.51 32.37
N ILE A 258 -90.42 35.32 33.35
CA ILE A 258 -90.57 34.37 34.44
C ILE A 258 -91.38 35.03 35.56
N HIS A 259 -92.69 34.79 35.56
CA HIS A 259 -93.56 35.17 36.66
C HIS A 259 -93.54 34.09 37.75
N LEU A 260 -92.95 34.40 38.90
CA LEU A 260 -93.08 33.59 40.10
C LEU A 260 -94.48 33.79 40.68
N LEU A 261 -95.18 32.70 41.03
CA LEU A 261 -96.47 32.80 41.69
C LEU A 261 -96.31 33.45 43.06
N THR A 262 -97.14 34.45 43.34
CA THR A 262 -97.27 35.01 44.67
C THR A 262 -97.97 34.02 45.60
N ASN A 263 -97.75 34.16 46.92
CA ASN A 263 -98.45 33.33 47.90
C ASN A 263 -99.99 33.48 47.79
N GLN A 264 -100.47 34.65 47.38
CA GLN A 264 -101.90 34.89 47.17
C GLN A 264 -102.41 34.10 45.96
N GLU A 265 -101.73 34.17 44.81
CA GLU A 265 -102.11 33.39 43.61
C GLU A 265 -102.03 31.88 43.88
N ILE A 266 -101.06 31.41 44.66
CA ILE A 266 -101.00 30.01 45.10
C ILE A 266 -102.23 29.66 45.95
N THR A 267 -102.62 30.54 46.87
CA THR A 267 -103.78 30.33 47.73
C THR A 267 -105.07 30.30 46.90
N ASP A 268 -105.24 31.25 45.98
CA ASP A 268 -106.41 31.35 45.11
C ASP A 268 -106.54 30.11 44.20
N ILE A 269 -105.44 29.62 43.62
CA ILE A 269 -105.43 28.38 42.82
C ILE A 269 -105.84 27.17 43.67
N VAL A 270 -105.34 27.07 44.90
CA VAL A 270 -105.67 25.97 45.82
C VAL A 270 -107.13 26.04 46.24
N ASP A 271 -107.65 27.24 46.54
CA ASP A 271 -109.04 27.47 46.93
C ASP A 271 -110.01 27.23 45.76
N ASP A 272 -109.66 27.66 44.54
CA ASP A 272 -110.43 27.37 43.32
C ASP A 272 -110.46 25.86 43.04
N ALA A 273 -109.33 25.17 43.14
CA ALA A 273 -109.25 23.72 42.98
C ALA A 273 -110.06 22.99 44.06
N TYR A 274 -110.01 23.47 45.31
CA TYR A 274 -110.80 22.93 46.41
C TYR A 274 -112.30 23.11 46.17
N ASN A 275 -112.75 24.31 45.81
CA ASN A 275 -114.15 24.61 45.54
C ASN A 275 -114.69 23.84 44.33
N ALA A 276 -113.90 23.69 43.26
CA ALA A 276 -114.29 22.89 42.09
C ALA A 276 -114.56 21.41 42.42
N VAL A 277 -113.86 20.84 43.41
CA VAL A 277 -114.00 19.43 43.80
C VAL A 277 -115.04 19.23 44.90
N PHE A 278 -115.04 20.11 45.90
CA PHE A 278 -115.78 19.89 47.14
C PHE A 278 -117.00 20.80 47.30
N ASN A 279 -117.11 21.86 46.50
CA ASN A 279 -118.24 22.79 46.53
C ASN A 279 -118.67 23.24 45.12
N PRO A 280 -118.96 22.32 44.18
CA PRO A 280 -119.30 22.68 42.82
C PRO A 280 -120.63 23.47 42.81
N THR A 281 -120.64 24.63 42.17
CA THR A 281 -121.90 25.30 41.86
C THR A 281 -122.76 24.37 40.98
N PRO A 282 -124.06 24.22 41.27
CA PRO A 282 -124.96 23.32 40.57
C PRO A 282 -125.14 23.66 39.08
#